data_AF-A0A418Y8U5-F1
#
_entry.id   AF-A0A418Y8U5-F1
#
_cell.length_a   1.000
_cell.length_b   1.000
_cell.length_c   1.000
_cell.angle_alpha   90.00
_cell.angle_beta   90.00
_cell.angle_gamma   90.00
#
_symmetry.space_group_name_H-M   'P 1'
#
loop_
_entity.id
_entity.type
_entity.pdbx_description
1 polymer ?
#
loop_
_entity_poly.entity_id
_entity_poly.type
_entity_poly.pdbx_seq_one_letter_code
_entity_poly.pdbx_strand_id
1 'polypeptide(L)'
;SDPSVIGLDGGVANTNVLWHGGRLLALEEAHAPFEMDPDSLESRGYRDAFGGRVTAHPKIDPETGEMVFFAYAVGEVPLSSTISYGVADAAGRLVRRQDFEAPYCSMIHDFMVTRDHVLFPVLPLTGSLERAMRGGPPFAWEPGKGAFVGVMRRDADVSTIRWFETEACYVFHVLN
;
A
#
# COMPACT_ATOMS: atom_id res chain seq x y z
N SER A 1 19.19 16.64 5.98
CA SER A 1 19.34 15.17 6.07
C SER A 1 20.74 14.86 6.54
N ASP A 2 20.92 13.89 7.43
CA ASP A 2 22.26 13.45 7.85
C ASP A 2 22.99 12.79 6.66
N PRO A 3 24.24 13.16 6.34
CA PRO A 3 25.00 12.55 5.24
C PRO A 3 25.17 11.03 5.36
N SER A 4 25.17 10.48 6.57
CA SER A 4 25.38 9.06 6.85
C SER A 4 24.22 8.16 6.42
N VAL A 5 23.03 8.72 6.17
CA VAL A 5 21.84 7.98 5.75
C VAL A 5 21.49 8.20 4.27
N ILE A 6 22.32 8.96 3.54
CA ILE A 6 22.14 9.17 2.12
C ILE A 6 22.40 7.84 1.39
N GLY A 7 21.37 7.32 0.70
CA GLY A 7 21.45 6.07 -0.05
C GLY A 7 21.12 4.81 0.77
N LEU A 8 20.82 4.95 2.07
CA LEU A 8 20.19 3.91 2.87
C LEU A 8 18.67 4.00 2.72
N ASP A 9 18.00 2.85 2.83
CA ASP A 9 16.54 2.78 2.83
C ASP A 9 15.99 3.60 4.01
N GLY A 10 15.30 4.70 3.70
CA GLY A 10 14.91 5.76 4.64
C GLY A 10 13.56 5.52 5.31
N GLY A 11 12.99 4.31 5.17
CA GLY A 11 11.74 3.98 5.83
C GLY A 11 11.84 4.02 7.35
N VAL A 12 10.70 4.34 7.97
CA VAL A 12 10.61 4.55 9.43
C VAL A 12 9.77 3.50 10.14
N ALA A 13 9.11 2.60 9.39
CA ALA A 13 8.37 1.44 9.91
C ALA A 13 7.45 1.77 11.13
N ASN A 14 6.71 2.88 11.05
CA ASN A 14 6.09 3.53 12.22
C ASN A 14 4.56 3.51 12.24
N THR A 15 3.90 2.87 11.27
CA THR A 15 2.44 3.00 11.09
C THR A 15 1.68 1.82 11.68
N ASN A 16 2.15 0.59 11.47
CA ASN A 16 1.51 -0.61 12.00
C ASN A 16 2.53 -1.70 12.33
N VAL A 17 2.17 -2.62 13.21
CA VAL A 17 2.92 -3.84 13.50
C VAL A 17 1.96 -5.04 13.37
N LEU A 18 2.33 -6.04 12.58
CA LEU A 18 1.56 -7.27 12.44
C LEU A 18 2.39 -8.53 12.59
N TRP A 19 1.70 -9.64 12.84
CA TRP A 19 2.28 -10.98 12.81
C TRP A 19 1.79 -11.74 11.57
N HIS A 20 2.71 -12.20 10.72
CA HIS A 20 2.39 -13.04 9.56
C HIS A 20 3.57 -13.93 9.17
N GLY A 21 3.32 -15.15 8.72
CA GLY A 21 4.38 -16.07 8.27
C GLY A 21 5.45 -16.37 9.33
N GLY A 22 5.10 -16.29 10.62
CA GLY A 22 6.04 -16.47 11.74
C GLY A 22 6.98 -15.28 11.98
N ARG A 23 6.61 -14.07 11.51
CA ARG A 23 7.43 -12.86 11.59
C ARG A 23 6.65 -11.71 12.22
N LEU A 24 7.35 -10.89 13.01
CA LEU A 24 6.86 -9.59 13.46
C LEU A 24 7.29 -8.53 12.43
N LEU A 25 6.32 -7.91 11.77
CA LEU A 25 6.53 -6.97 10.69
C LEU A 25 6.08 -5.57 11.13
N ALA A 26 6.99 -4.62 11.14
CA ALA A 26 6.70 -3.20 11.27
C ALA A 26 6.54 -2.59 9.88
N LEU A 27 5.46 -1.83 9.68
CA LEU A 27 5.02 -1.37 8.37
C LEU A 27 4.91 0.15 8.30
N GLU A 28 5.25 0.68 7.15
CA GLU A 28 5.02 2.06 6.72
C GLU A 28 4.83 2.06 5.21
N GLU A 29 3.83 2.80 4.73
CA GLU A 29 3.26 2.64 3.39
C GLU A 29 4.19 2.98 2.21
N ALA A 30 5.36 3.60 2.46
CA ALA A 30 6.35 3.92 1.44
C ALA A 30 7.48 2.88 1.26
N HIS A 31 7.56 1.81 2.08
CA HIS A 31 8.68 0.86 2.04
C HIS A 31 8.24 -0.61 2.13
N ALA A 32 9.20 -1.51 1.94
CA ALA A 32 8.98 -2.93 2.18
C ALA A 32 8.70 -3.17 3.69
N PRO A 33 8.08 -4.30 4.07
CA PRO A 33 7.93 -4.65 5.48
C PRO A 33 9.29 -4.72 6.18
N PHE A 34 9.40 -4.15 7.37
CA PHE A 34 10.59 -4.25 8.22
C PHE A 34 10.39 -5.35 9.25
N GLU A 35 11.27 -6.36 9.26
CA GLU A 35 11.17 -7.44 10.23
C GLU A 35 11.90 -7.09 11.54
N MET A 36 11.29 -7.48 12.65
CA MET A 36 11.90 -7.43 13.97
C MET A 36 11.89 -8.82 14.61
N ASP A 37 12.83 -9.06 15.52
CA ASP A 37 12.73 -10.18 16.46
C ASP A 37 11.51 -9.98 17.38
N PRO A 38 10.62 -10.96 17.56
CA PRO A 38 9.42 -10.77 18.37
C PRO A 38 9.65 -10.68 19.87
N ASP A 39 10.78 -11.20 20.36
CA ASP A 39 11.09 -11.24 21.79
C ASP A 39 11.99 -10.05 22.17
N SER A 40 13.08 -9.83 21.41
CA SER A 40 14.06 -8.77 21.70
C SER A 40 13.73 -7.44 21.04
N LEU A 41 12.86 -7.43 20.01
CA LEU A 41 12.59 -6.28 19.14
C LEU A 41 13.81 -5.78 18.36
N GLU A 42 14.87 -6.59 18.28
CA GLU A 42 16.03 -6.27 17.45
C GLU A 42 15.65 -6.24 15.97
N SER A 43 16.16 -5.23 15.27
CA SER A 43 15.98 -5.04 13.84
C SER A 43 16.56 -6.20 13.03
N ARG A 44 15.72 -6.83 12.20
CA ARG A 44 16.15 -7.83 11.20
C ARG A 44 16.17 -7.28 9.77
N GLY A 45 15.74 -6.03 9.57
CA GLY A 45 15.84 -5.29 8.31
C GLY A 45 14.62 -5.44 7.40
N TYR A 46 14.68 -4.75 6.26
CA TYR A 46 13.62 -4.77 5.25
C TYR A 46 13.53 -6.12 4.52
N ARG A 47 12.30 -6.48 4.14
CA ARG A 47 11.97 -7.76 3.50
C ARG A 47 11.77 -7.57 1.99
N ASP A 48 12.87 -7.56 1.24
CA ASP A 48 12.85 -7.43 -0.22
C ASP A 48 12.03 -8.52 -0.94
N ALA A 49 11.85 -9.68 -0.30
CA ALA A 49 11.06 -10.80 -0.82
C ALA A 49 9.58 -10.44 -1.09
N PHE A 50 9.07 -9.32 -0.55
CA PHE A 50 7.74 -8.79 -0.89
C PHE A 50 7.69 -8.08 -2.25
N GLY A 51 8.83 -7.88 -2.92
CA GLY A 51 8.88 -7.22 -4.23
C GLY A 51 8.67 -5.71 -4.14
N GLY A 52 9.11 -5.09 -3.04
CA GLY A 52 9.01 -3.65 -2.80
C GLY A 52 7.96 -3.29 -1.76
N ARG A 53 7.34 -2.11 -1.95
CA ARG A 53 6.46 -1.47 -0.97
C ARG A 53 5.25 -2.33 -0.60
N VAL A 54 4.77 -2.19 0.63
CA VAL A 54 3.55 -2.83 1.15
C VAL A 54 2.79 -1.81 2.02
N THR A 55 1.47 -1.78 1.94
CA THR A 55 0.60 -0.96 2.78
C THR A 55 0.84 -1.26 4.26
N ALA A 56 0.63 -0.26 5.12
CA ALA A 56 0.58 -0.48 6.56
C ALA A 56 -0.66 -1.25 7.03
N HIS A 57 -1.66 -1.44 6.16
CA HIS A 57 -2.95 -2.04 6.52
C HIS A 57 -3.26 -3.33 5.74
N PRO A 58 -2.37 -4.33 5.68
CA PRO A 58 -2.68 -5.58 5.02
C PRO A 58 -3.84 -6.30 5.74
N LYS A 59 -4.61 -7.10 5.00
CA LYS A 59 -5.71 -7.89 5.55
C LYS A 59 -5.33 -9.37 5.54
N ILE A 60 -5.47 -10.04 6.67
CA ILE A 60 -5.27 -11.48 6.77
C ILE A 60 -6.60 -12.18 6.52
N ASP A 61 -6.64 -13.03 5.51
CA ASP A 61 -7.79 -13.88 5.25
C ASP A 61 -7.91 -14.94 6.36
N PRO A 62 -9.03 -14.96 7.11
CA PRO A 62 -9.22 -15.91 8.20
C PRO A 62 -9.41 -17.36 7.75
N GLU A 63 -9.82 -17.60 6.50
CA GLU A 63 -10.05 -18.95 5.96
C GLU A 63 -8.72 -19.57 5.46
N THR A 64 -7.85 -18.77 4.84
CA THR A 64 -6.63 -19.27 4.18
C THR A 64 -5.32 -18.89 4.88
N GLY A 65 -5.34 -17.88 5.74
CA GLY A 65 -4.14 -17.27 6.34
C GLY A 65 -3.33 -16.41 5.38
N GLU A 66 -3.79 -16.22 4.14
CA GLU A 66 -3.14 -15.34 3.17
C GLU A 66 -3.15 -13.89 3.66
N MET A 67 -2.04 -13.19 3.47
CA MET A 67 -1.97 -11.75 3.66
C MET A 67 -2.19 -11.06 2.33
N VAL A 68 -3.31 -10.37 2.22
CA VAL A 68 -3.66 -9.53 1.08
C VAL A 68 -3.16 -8.12 1.36
N PHE A 69 -2.50 -7.51 0.39
CA PHE A 69 -1.95 -6.18 0.52
C PHE A 69 -1.97 -5.42 -0.80
N PHE A 70 -1.66 -4.13 -0.73
CA PHE A 70 -1.38 -3.31 -1.89
C PHE A 70 -0.20 -2.37 -1.61
N ALA A 71 0.25 -1.63 -2.61
CA ALA A 71 1.10 -0.46 -2.44
C ALA A 71 0.75 0.57 -3.51
N TYR A 72 0.71 1.85 -3.17
CA TYR A 72 0.44 2.94 -4.10
C TYR A 72 1.71 3.73 -4.42
N ALA A 73 1.68 4.54 -5.49
CA ALA A 73 2.81 5.33 -5.97
C ALA A 73 4.07 4.48 -6.20
N VAL A 74 3.89 3.29 -6.80
CA VAL A 74 4.97 2.37 -7.14
C VAL A 74 5.59 2.69 -8.50
N GLY A 75 6.76 2.11 -8.79
CA GLY A 75 7.48 2.35 -10.04
C GLY A 75 8.62 3.36 -9.88
N GLU A 76 9.27 3.69 -11.00
CA GLU A 76 10.47 4.51 -11.01
C GLU A 76 10.19 6.00 -10.77
N VAL A 77 8.99 6.47 -11.13
CA VAL A 77 8.59 7.87 -11.00
C VAL A 77 7.90 8.07 -9.65
N PRO A 78 8.41 8.95 -8.76
CA PRO A 78 7.75 9.27 -7.51
C PRO A 78 6.35 9.84 -7.73
N LEU A 79 5.41 9.52 -6.84
CA LEU A 79 4.03 9.99 -6.91
C LEU A 79 3.33 9.61 -8.23
N SER A 80 3.61 8.40 -8.75
CA SER A 80 2.89 7.79 -9.86
C SER A 80 1.46 7.41 -9.47
N SER A 81 0.60 7.21 -10.47
CA SER A 81 -0.74 6.63 -10.31
C SER A 81 -0.73 5.10 -10.24
N THR A 82 0.44 4.47 -10.34
CA THR A 82 0.56 3.01 -10.34
C THR A 82 0.33 2.46 -8.94
N ILE A 83 -0.50 1.42 -8.85
CA ILE A 83 -0.78 0.64 -7.65
C ILE A 83 -0.36 -0.80 -7.90
N SER A 84 0.27 -1.43 -6.91
CA SER A 84 0.58 -2.85 -6.89
C SER A 84 -0.41 -3.58 -6.00
N TYR A 85 -1.07 -4.60 -6.51
CA TYR A 85 -1.86 -5.56 -5.72
C TYR A 85 -1.03 -6.81 -5.43
N GLY A 86 -0.99 -7.27 -4.19
CA GLY A 86 -0.20 -8.43 -3.80
C GLY A 86 -0.86 -9.36 -2.79
N VAL A 87 -0.39 -10.61 -2.81
CA VAL A 87 -0.81 -11.66 -1.87
C VAL A 87 0.43 -12.44 -1.44
N ALA A 88 0.59 -12.60 -0.12
CA ALA A 88 1.51 -13.55 0.47
C ALA A 88 0.74 -14.72 1.10
N ASP A 89 1.26 -15.94 0.96
CA ASP A 89 0.63 -17.12 1.57
C ASP A 89 0.75 -17.13 3.10
N ALA A 90 0.11 -18.10 3.78
CA ALA A 90 0.15 -18.20 5.24
C ALA A 90 1.57 -18.35 5.84
N ALA A 91 2.55 -18.77 5.05
CA ALA A 91 3.95 -18.86 5.45
C ALA A 91 4.75 -17.57 5.19
N GLY A 92 4.09 -16.50 4.70
CA GLY A 92 4.72 -15.22 4.40
C GLY A 92 5.47 -15.18 3.06
N ARG A 93 5.21 -16.13 2.15
CA ARG A 93 5.85 -16.13 0.82
C ARG A 93 4.98 -15.35 -0.16
N LEU A 94 5.57 -14.41 -0.89
CA LEU A 94 4.88 -13.70 -1.96
C LEU A 94 4.45 -14.69 -3.06
N VAL A 95 3.13 -14.79 -3.30
CA VAL A 95 2.57 -15.67 -4.34
C VAL A 95 1.96 -14.90 -5.50
N ARG A 96 1.64 -13.62 -5.31
CA ARG A 96 1.10 -12.76 -6.36
C ARG A 96 1.53 -11.33 -6.15
N ARG A 97 1.91 -10.66 -7.26
CA ARG A 97 2.07 -9.21 -7.33
C ARG A 97 1.77 -8.73 -8.74
N GLN A 98 0.86 -7.75 -8.88
CA GLN A 98 0.43 -7.23 -10.17
C GLN A 98 0.18 -5.72 -10.08
N ASP A 99 0.69 -4.98 -11.05
CA ASP A 99 0.58 -3.53 -11.09
C ASP A 99 -0.56 -3.09 -12.03
N PHE A 100 -1.25 -2.02 -11.66
CA PHE A 100 -2.30 -1.38 -12.45
C PHE A 100 -2.29 0.13 -12.26
N GLU A 101 -2.91 0.84 -13.20
CA GLU A 101 -3.03 2.30 -13.14
C GLU A 101 -4.34 2.74 -12.51
N ALA A 102 -4.24 3.60 -11.49
CA ALA A 102 -5.38 4.30 -10.91
C ALA A 102 -5.75 5.55 -11.74
N PRO A 103 -6.96 6.12 -11.56
CA PRO A 103 -7.36 7.36 -12.22
C PRO A 103 -6.40 8.54 -11.98
N TYR A 104 -5.73 8.56 -10.82
CA TYR A 104 -4.68 9.52 -10.47
C TYR A 104 -3.86 9.01 -9.27
N CYS A 105 -2.69 9.62 -9.02
CA CYS A 105 -1.94 9.37 -7.78
C CYS A 105 -2.74 9.88 -6.58
N SER A 106 -3.05 8.98 -5.64
CA SER A 106 -3.81 9.24 -4.43
C SER A 106 -3.06 8.67 -3.23
N MET A 107 -3.16 9.32 -2.07
CA MET A 107 -2.85 8.68 -0.80
C MET A 107 -3.96 7.67 -0.50
N ILE A 108 -3.63 6.38 -0.66
CA ILE A 108 -4.52 5.28 -0.34
C ILE A 108 -3.96 4.63 0.93
N HIS A 109 -4.49 5.04 2.08
CA HIS A 109 -4.00 4.56 3.37
C HIS A 109 -4.46 3.13 3.64
N ASP A 110 -5.74 2.85 3.38
CA ASP A 110 -6.37 1.57 3.66
C ASP A 110 -7.24 1.11 2.48
N PHE A 111 -7.65 -0.15 2.51
CA PHE A 111 -8.40 -0.82 1.46
C PHE A 111 -9.32 -1.90 2.05
N MET A 112 -10.24 -2.42 1.25
CA MET A 112 -11.19 -3.44 1.71
C MET A 112 -10.91 -4.77 1.01
N VAL A 113 -11.01 -5.85 1.78
CA VAL A 113 -10.93 -7.22 1.28
C VAL A 113 -12.15 -7.96 1.79
N THR A 114 -12.97 -8.44 0.85
CA THR A 114 -14.08 -9.35 1.14
C THR A 114 -13.65 -10.77 0.81
N ARG A 115 -14.54 -11.76 1.01
CA ARG A 115 -14.29 -13.15 0.57
C ARG A 115 -13.85 -13.20 -0.89
N ASP A 116 -14.55 -12.49 -1.77
CA ASP A 116 -14.40 -12.65 -3.22
C ASP A 116 -13.80 -11.44 -3.92
N HIS A 117 -13.75 -10.27 -3.29
CA HIS A 117 -13.38 -9.00 -3.92
C HIS A 117 -12.38 -8.19 -3.10
N VAL A 118 -11.58 -7.38 -3.81
CA VAL A 118 -10.71 -6.34 -3.26
C VAL A 118 -11.18 -4.98 -3.77
N LEU A 119 -11.18 -3.98 -2.90
CA LEU A 119 -11.61 -2.62 -3.21
C LEU A 119 -10.52 -1.61 -2.88
N PHE A 120 -10.24 -0.69 -3.81
CA PHE A 120 -9.21 0.34 -3.70
C PHE A 120 -9.85 1.73 -3.73
N PRO A 121 -9.89 2.47 -2.60
CA PRO A 121 -10.46 3.81 -2.55
C PRO A 121 -9.43 4.82 -3.07
N VAL A 122 -9.63 5.32 -4.29
CA VAL A 122 -8.82 6.39 -4.90
C VAL A 122 -9.56 7.71 -4.66
N LEU A 123 -9.17 8.39 -3.58
CA LEU A 123 -9.85 9.58 -3.07
C LEU A 123 -9.02 10.84 -3.36
N PRO A 124 -9.62 12.03 -3.41
CA PRO A 124 -8.95 13.22 -3.92
C PRO A 124 -7.95 13.86 -2.94
N LEU A 125 -7.28 13.09 -2.09
CA LEU A 125 -6.01 13.49 -1.47
C LEU A 125 -4.86 13.05 -2.39
N THR A 126 -4.52 13.91 -3.35
CA THR A 126 -3.74 13.52 -4.52
C THR A 126 -2.25 13.68 -4.31
N GLY A 127 -1.44 12.79 -4.87
CA GLY A 127 -0.01 12.99 -5.03
C GLY A 127 0.30 13.82 -6.28
N SER A 128 1.23 14.76 -6.19
CA SER A 128 1.72 15.52 -7.35
C SER A 128 3.21 15.84 -7.23
N LEU A 129 4.01 15.23 -8.10
CA LEU A 129 5.43 15.54 -8.21
C LEU A 129 5.66 16.98 -8.65
N GLU A 130 4.87 17.49 -9.60
CA GLU A 130 4.95 18.88 -10.05
C GLU A 130 4.73 19.87 -8.91
N ARG A 131 3.70 19.64 -8.07
CA ARG A 131 3.42 20.48 -6.90
C ARG A 131 4.57 20.44 -5.90
N ALA A 132 5.11 19.26 -5.64
CA ALA A 132 6.27 19.09 -4.76
C ALA A 132 7.52 19.84 -5.30
N MET A 133 7.80 19.74 -6.59
CA MET A 133 8.92 20.44 -7.24
C MET A 133 8.80 21.95 -7.19
N ARG A 134 7.58 22.49 -7.13
CA ARG A 134 7.30 23.92 -6.91
C ARG A 134 7.35 24.34 -5.44
N GLY A 135 7.74 23.45 -4.53
CA GLY A 135 7.81 23.70 -3.08
C GLY A 135 6.48 23.58 -2.36
N GLY A 136 5.43 23.09 -3.02
CA GLY A 136 4.15 22.78 -2.41
C GLY A 136 4.13 21.41 -1.71
N PRO A 137 3.05 21.10 -0.96
CA PRO A 137 2.91 19.79 -0.32
C PRO A 137 2.77 18.68 -1.38
N PRO A 138 3.44 17.54 -1.23
CA PRO A 138 3.35 16.44 -2.20
C PRO A 138 1.94 15.86 -2.26
N PHE A 139 1.21 15.84 -1.15
CA PHE A 139 -0.19 15.47 -1.06
C PHE A 139 -1.09 16.66 -0.77
N ALA A 140 -2.19 16.83 -1.51
CA ALA A 140 -3.15 17.91 -1.29
C ALA A 140 -4.58 17.48 -1.66
N TRP A 141 -5.56 18.07 -0.97
CA TRP A 141 -6.98 17.82 -1.23
C TRP A 141 -7.44 18.55 -2.51
N GLU A 142 -7.89 17.79 -3.52
CA GLU A 142 -8.32 18.26 -4.84
C GLU A 142 -9.72 17.71 -5.20
N PRO A 143 -10.80 18.17 -4.53
CA PRO A 143 -12.13 17.57 -4.62
C PRO A 143 -12.72 17.60 -6.04
N GLY A 144 -12.25 18.52 -6.90
CA GLY A 144 -12.64 18.59 -8.30
C GLY A 144 -12.24 17.37 -9.14
N LYS A 145 -11.35 16.50 -8.63
CA LYS A 145 -11.02 15.22 -9.29
C LYS A 145 -12.01 14.10 -9.02
N GLY A 146 -13.00 14.30 -8.13
CA GLY A 146 -13.95 13.27 -7.72
C GLY A 146 -13.30 12.15 -6.90
N ALA A 147 -14.06 11.12 -6.58
CA ALA A 147 -13.59 9.94 -5.87
C ALA A 147 -13.97 8.67 -6.63
N PHE A 148 -13.09 7.67 -6.60
CA PHE A 148 -13.24 6.41 -7.31
C PHE A 148 -13.01 5.24 -6.35
N VAL A 149 -13.78 4.17 -6.53
CA VAL A 149 -13.52 2.87 -5.88
C VAL A 149 -13.28 1.84 -6.96
N GLY A 150 -12.05 1.34 -7.04
CA GLY A 150 -11.70 0.23 -7.93
C GLY A 150 -12.10 -1.08 -7.28
N VAL A 151 -12.89 -1.90 -7.96
CA VAL A 151 -13.37 -3.20 -7.45
C VAL A 151 -12.98 -4.29 -8.42
N MET A 152 -12.36 -5.36 -7.92
CA MET A 152 -12.09 -6.57 -8.68
C MET A 152 -12.33 -7.81 -7.84
N ARG A 153 -12.53 -8.95 -8.50
CA ARG A 153 -12.43 -10.24 -7.84
C ARG A 153 -11.00 -10.47 -7.37
N ARG A 154 -10.84 -10.98 -6.16
CA ARG A 154 -9.53 -11.18 -5.51
C ARG A 154 -8.61 -12.11 -6.31
N ASP A 155 -9.18 -13.12 -6.95
CA ASP A 155 -8.44 -14.13 -7.75
C ASP A 155 -8.32 -13.76 -9.24
N ALA A 156 -8.99 -12.71 -9.69
CA ALA A 156 -8.96 -12.25 -11.07
C ALA A 156 -7.79 -11.28 -11.32
N ASP A 157 -7.33 -11.20 -12.57
CA ASP A 157 -6.28 -10.26 -13.00
C ASP A 157 -6.69 -8.79 -12.76
N VAL A 158 -5.71 -7.93 -12.44
CA VAL A 158 -5.95 -6.49 -12.19
C VAL A 158 -6.55 -5.74 -13.39
N SER A 159 -6.40 -6.27 -14.62
CA SER A 159 -7.09 -5.74 -15.81
C SER A 159 -8.62 -5.83 -15.73
N THR A 160 -9.17 -6.61 -14.80
CA THR A 160 -10.61 -6.76 -14.59
C THR A 160 -11.22 -5.74 -13.63
N ILE A 161 -10.42 -4.82 -13.08
CA ILE A 161 -10.90 -3.77 -12.16
C ILE A 161 -12.00 -2.95 -12.82
N ARG A 162 -13.09 -2.77 -12.08
CA ARG A 162 -14.19 -1.86 -12.41
C ARG A 162 -14.15 -0.66 -11.48
N TRP A 163 -14.17 0.53 -12.06
CA TRP A 163 -14.16 1.78 -11.32
C TRP A 163 -15.59 2.28 -11.10
N PHE A 164 -15.90 2.61 -9.84
CA PHE A 164 -17.16 3.22 -9.44
C PHE A 164 -16.88 4.65 -8.97
N GLU A 165 -17.64 5.61 -9.50
CA GLU A 165 -17.48 7.03 -9.21
C GLU A 165 -18.44 7.50 -8.12
N THR A 166 -17.98 8.43 -7.29
CA THR A 166 -18.79 9.09 -6.27
C THR A 166 -18.34 10.54 -6.07
N GLU A 167 -19.15 11.32 -5.36
CA GLU A 167 -18.78 12.64 -4.88
C GLU A 167 -17.51 12.58 -4.01
N ALA A 168 -16.72 13.67 -4.04
CA ALA A 168 -15.48 13.76 -3.29
C ALA A 168 -15.73 13.56 -1.79
N CYS A 169 -15.09 12.53 -1.24
CA CYS A 169 -15.08 12.21 0.17
C CYS A 169 -13.70 11.72 0.58
N TYR A 170 -13.49 11.54 1.88
CA TYR A 170 -12.26 10.95 2.38
C TYR A 170 -12.56 9.90 3.45
N VAL A 171 -11.99 8.72 3.29
CA VAL A 171 -12.04 7.60 4.22
C VAL A 171 -10.60 7.23 4.52
N PHE A 172 -10.28 7.11 5.81
CA PHE A 172 -8.92 6.76 6.22
C PHE A 172 -8.82 5.29 6.57
N HIS A 173 -9.52 4.85 7.63
CA HIS A 173 -9.55 3.45 8.05
C HIS A 173 -10.84 2.77 7.64
N VAL A 174 -10.71 1.53 7.20
CA VAL A 174 -11.80 0.62 6.91
C VAL A 174 -12.06 -0.22 8.16
N LEU A 175 -13.31 -0.32 8.58
CA LEU A 175 -13.68 -1.10 9.75
C LEU A 175 -13.44 -2.61 9.55
N ASN A 176 -13.81 -3.14 8.38
CA ASN A 176 -13.68 -4.54 7.99
C ASN A 176 -13.60 -4.70 6.47
#